data_AF-A0AA87LNB3-F1
#
_entry.id   AF-A0AA87LNB3-F1
#
_cell.length_a   1.000
_cell.length_b   1.000
_cell.length_c   1.000
_cell.angle_alpha   90.00
_cell.angle_beta   90.00
_cell.angle_gamma   90.00
#
_symmetry.space_group_name_H-M   'P 1'
#
loop_
_entity.id
_entity.type
_entity.pdbx_description
1 polymer ?
#
loop_
_entity_poly.entity_id
_entity_poly.type
_entity_poly.pdbx_seq_one_letter_code
_entity_poly.pdbx_strand_id
1 'polypeptide(L)' 'MPTSTPTPACPQLTTVRQPMDAFGVSLATLVLDQIEDRPFQRTGLLPTEVVAR' A
#
# COMPACT_ATOMS: atom_id res chain seq x y z
N MET A 1 -16.03 -9.63 -14.11
CA MET A 1 -16.02 -8.32 -13.42
C MET A 1 -15.67 -7.25 -14.45
N PRO A 2 -16.41 -6.14 -14.57
CA PRO A 2 -16.04 -5.08 -15.51
C PRO A 2 -14.84 -4.33 -14.94
N THR A 3 -13.70 -4.41 -15.63
CA THR A 3 -12.52 -3.60 -15.32
C THR A 3 -12.78 -2.18 -15.81
N SER A 4 -13.03 -1.25 -14.89
CA SER A 4 -13.07 0.18 -15.19
C SER A 4 -11.66 0.65 -15.52
N THR A 5 -11.38 0.93 -16.79
CA THR A 5 -10.11 1.56 -17.18
C THR A 5 -10.09 2.97 -16.59
N PRO A 6 -9.13 3.31 -15.72
CA PRO A 6 -9.09 4.64 -15.12
C PRO A 6 -8.81 5.69 -16.20
N THR A 7 -9.68 6.70 -16.31
CA THR A 7 -9.44 7.85 -17.19
C THR A 7 -8.24 8.65 -16.65
N PRO A 8 -7.19 8.88 -17.44
CA PRO A 8 -6.05 9.68 -16.99
C PRO A 8 -6.47 11.13 -16.73
N ALA A 9 -5.93 11.72 -15.65
CA ALA A 9 -6.14 13.13 -15.34
C ALA A 9 -5.42 14.04 -16.35
N CYS A 10 -6.04 15.18 -16.70
CA CYS A 10 -5.46 16.23 -17.53
C CYS A 10 -5.60 17.60 -16.82
N PRO A 11 -4.49 18.26 -16.42
CA PRO A 11 -3.10 17.80 -16.53
C PRO A 11 -2.82 16.54 -15.70
N GLN A 12 -1.74 15.84 -16.01
CA GLN A 12 -1.36 14.68 -15.20
C GLN A 12 -1.05 15.12 -13.77
N LEU A 13 -1.49 14.32 -12.81
CA LEU A 13 -1.37 14.65 -11.40
C LEU A 13 -0.02 14.20 -10.86
N THR A 14 0.79 15.14 -10.37
CA THR A 14 1.92 14.83 -9.50
C THR A 14 1.39 14.38 -8.13
N THR A 15 1.83 13.21 -7.65
CA THR A 15 1.28 12.59 -6.43
C THR A 15 2.37 11.91 -5.61
N VAL A 16 2.05 11.55 -4.36
CA VAL A 16 2.87 10.65 -3.54
C VAL A 16 2.27 9.25 -3.64
N ARG A 17 3.01 8.33 -4.26
CA ARG A 17 2.59 6.92 -4.36
C ARG A 17 2.79 6.25 -3.01
N GLN A 18 1.68 5.74 -2.48
CA GLN A 18 1.65 4.89 -1.30
C GLN A 18 1.84 3.43 -1.72
N PRO A 19 2.68 2.64 -1.04
CA PRO A 19 2.94 1.24 -1.37
C PRO A 19 1.80 0.34 -0.87
N MET A 20 0.59 0.50 -1.41
CA MET A 20 -0.63 -0.17 -0.92
C MET A 20 -0.54 -1.71 -0.98
N ASP A 21 0.15 -2.26 -1.97
CA ASP A 21 0.34 -3.71 -2.09
C ASP A 21 1.20 -4.25 -0.92
N ALA A 22 2.33 -3.59 -0.66
CA ALA A 22 3.21 -3.95 0.45
C ALA A 22 2.55 -3.69 1.81
N PHE A 23 1.72 -2.64 1.91
CA PHE A 23 0.91 -2.37 3.09
C PHE A 23 -0.07 -3.50 3.38
N GLY A 24 -0.82 -3.96 2.38
CA GLY A 24 -1.78 -5.06 2.54
C GLY A 24 -1.10 -6.35 3.00
N VAL A 25 0.02 -6.71 2.38
CA VAL A 25 0.81 -7.89 2.78
C VAL A 25 1.34 -7.75 4.22
N SER A 26 1.94 -6.61 4.55
CA SER A 26 2.51 -6.38 5.89
C SER A 26 1.44 -6.41 6.97
N LEU A 27 0.27 -5.82 6.71
CA LEU A 27 -0.86 -5.82 7.64
C LEU A 27 -1.40 -7.24 7.85
N ALA A 28 -1.56 -8.02 6.77
CA ALA A 28 -2.02 -9.40 6.87
C ALA A 28 -1.06 -10.25 7.70
N THR A 29 0.25 -10.13 7.47
CA THR A 29 1.27 -10.84 8.28
C THR A 29 1.21 -10.42 9.74
N LEU A 30 1.11 -9.12 10.05
CA LEU A 30 1.00 -8.62 11.42
C LEU A 30 -0.21 -9.23 12.15
N VAL A 31 -1.37 -9.28 11.48
CA VAL A 31 -2.59 -9.87 12.07
C VAL A 31 -2.42 -11.37 12.31
N LEU A 32 -1.81 -12.10 11.37
CA LEU A 32 -1.55 -13.53 11.53
C LEU A 32 -0.58 -13.81 12.67
N ASP A 33 0.54 -13.08 12.74
CA ASP A 33 1.51 -13.23 13.83
C ASP A 33 0.87 -12.94 15.19
N GLN A 34 -0.04 -11.96 15.26
CA GLN A 34 -0.80 -11.66 16.46
C GLN A 34 -1.75 -12.80 16.87
N ILE A 35 -2.41 -13.46 15.92
CA ILE A 35 -3.31 -14.60 16.18
C ILE A 35 -2.52 -15.83 16.65
N GLU A 36 -1.32 -16.02 16.10
CA GLU A 36 -0.47 -17.17 16.39
C GLU A 36 0.47 -16.96 17.60
N ASP A 37 0.31 -15.84 18.32
CA ASP A 37 1.14 -15.43 19.47
C ASP A 37 2.65 -15.43 19.13
N ARG A 38 2.98 -15.05 17.90
CA ARG A 38 4.36 -14.91 17.44
C ARG A 38 4.86 -13.51 17.77
N PRO A 39 6.18 -13.33 17.98
CA PRO A 39 6.75 -11.99 18.08
C PRO A 39 6.52 -11.20 16.77
N PHE A 40 5.89 -10.04 16.87
CA PHE A 40 5.65 -9.16 15.71
C PHE A 40 6.06 -7.71 15.99
N GLN A 41 6.37 -6.96 14.93
CA GLN A 41 6.58 -5.53 15.02
C GLN A 41 5.23 -4.80 14.90
N ARG A 42 4.86 -4.06 15.94
CA ARG A 42 3.57 -3.34 16.00
C ARG A 42 3.47 -2.19 15.00
N THR A 43 4.61 -1.67 14.56
CA THR A 43 4.70 -0.55 13.62
C THR A 43 5.79 -0.81 12.59
N GLY A 44 5.53 -0.40 11.35
CA GLY A 44 6.48 -0.46 10.24
C GLY A 44 6.30 0.75 9.34
N LEU A 45 7.41 1.29 8.85
CA LEU A 45 7.40 2.36 7.84
C LEU A 45 7.63 1.74 6.48
N LEU A 46 6.74 2.05 5.53
CA LEU A 46 6.88 1.62 4.15
C LEU A 46 7.34 2.80 3.29
N PRO A 47 8.22 2.57 2.31
CA PRO A 47 8.75 3.64 1.47
C PRO A 47 7.65 4.22 0.60
N THR A 48 7.53 5.55 0.62
CA THR A 48 6.67 6.30 -0.29
C THR A 48 7.55 7.06 -1.28
N GLU A 49 7.02 7.32 -2.47
CA GLU A 49 7.76 8.02 -3.52
C GLU A 49 6.91 9.13 -4.13
N VAL A 50 7.54 10.23 -4.50
CA VAL A 50 6.90 11.29 -5.29
C VAL A 50 6.93 10.88 -6.76
N VAL A 51 5.76 10.82 -7.39
CA VAL A 51 5.60 10.56 -8.82
C VAL A 51 5.21 11.88 -9.48
N ALA A 52 6.20 12.53 -10.10
CA ALA A 52 5.97 13.70 -10.95
C ALA A 52 5.47 13.24 -12.33
N ARG A 53 4.49 13.96 -12.88
CA ARG A 53 3.81 13.64 -14.14
C ARG A 53 3.53 14.88 -14.97
#